data_AF-A0A4R6TE62-F1
#
_entry.id   AF-A0A4R6TE62-F1
#
_cell.length_a   1.000
_cell.length_b   1.000
_cell.length_c   1.000
_cell.angle_alpha   90.00
_cell.angle_beta   90.00
_cell.angle_gamma   90.00
#
_symmetry.space_group_name_H-M   'P 1'
#
loop_
_entity.id
_entity.type
_entity.pdbx_description
1 polymer ?
#
loop_
_entity_poly.entity_id
_entity_poly.type
_entity_poly.pdbx_seq_one_letter_code
_entity_poly.pdbx_strand_id
1 'polypeptide(L)'
;MKDLLNIILGNNPISNTIGFVFFTLFGMVLIKMLRYNIRKKKLRNQEPPVILKFDLKHWLNDNLLDFVCAFVTSFLVYRFLHDTLVAACKYFATIPQFNDDMFYGLLLGLCFQYISHKIMNKLTIV
;
A
#
# COMPACT_ATOMS: atom_id res chain seq x y z
N MET A 1 32.72 -5.09 2.97
CA MET A 1 31.39 -5.55 3.44
C MET A 1 30.47 -4.39 3.80
N LYS A 2 30.91 -3.42 4.62
CA LYS A 2 30.11 -2.21 4.96
C LYS A 2 29.72 -1.37 3.74
N ASP A 3 30.63 -1.16 2.78
CA ASP A 3 30.31 -0.39 1.57
C ASP A 3 29.33 -1.11 0.65
N LEU A 4 29.44 -2.45 0.53
CA LEU A 4 28.48 -3.26 -0.21
C LEU A 4 27.10 -3.24 0.46
N LEU A 5 27.06 -3.31 1.80
CA LEU A 5 25.84 -3.17 2.59
C LEU A 5 25.22 -1.78 2.42
N ASN A 6 26.00 -0.70 2.38
CA ASN A 6 25.50 0.65 2.15
C ASN A 6 25.02 0.83 0.70
N ILE A 7 25.64 0.18 -0.28
CA ILE A 7 25.16 0.16 -1.67
C ILE A 7 23.86 -0.65 -1.78
N ILE A 8 23.72 -1.75 -1.04
CA ILE A 8 22.53 -2.62 -1.10
C ILE A 8 21.35 -2.00 -0.31
N LEU A 9 21.59 -1.55 0.91
CA LEU A 9 20.57 -1.06 1.86
C LEU A 9 20.34 0.46 1.78
N GLY A 10 21.24 1.22 1.14
CA GLY A 10 21.21 2.67 1.13
C GLY A 10 21.78 3.28 2.42
N ASN A 11 21.89 4.62 2.44
CA ASN A 11 22.41 5.37 3.59
C ASN A 11 21.33 5.71 4.63
N ASN A 12 20.06 5.39 4.35
CA ASN A 12 18.94 5.70 5.23
C ASN A 12 18.79 4.64 6.33
N PRO A 13 18.30 5.02 7.54
CA PRO A 13 18.02 4.06 8.59
C PRO A 13 17.04 2.98 8.12
N ILE A 14 17.33 1.71 8.43
CA ILE A 14 16.45 0.57 8.11
C ILE A 14 15.01 0.81 8.65
N SER A 15 14.88 1.52 9.77
CA SER A 15 13.59 1.90 10.35
C SER A 15 12.71 2.71 9.38
N ASN A 16 13.30 3.52 8.50
CA ASN A 16 12.55 4.33 7.54
C ASN A 16 12.00 3.46 6.41
N THR A 17 12.81 2.52 5.91
CA THR A 17 12.35 1.53 4.92
C THR A 17 11.22 0.67 5.48
N ILE A 18 11.38 0.16 6.70
CA ILE A 18 10.34 -0.63 7.39
C ILE A 18 9.07 0.20 7.57
N GLY A 19 9.20 1.45 8.01
CA GLY A 19 8.09 2.38 8.14
C GLY A 19 7.36 2.59 6.81
N PHE A 20 8.08 2.88 5.73
CA PHE A 20 7.50 3.07 4.40
C PHE A 20 6.71 1.85 3.92
N VAL A 21 7.30 0.66 4.03
CA VAL A 21 6.65 -0.61 3.66
C VAL A 21 5.39 -0.83 4.51
N PHE A 22 5.50 -0.65 5.83
CA PHE A 22 4.37 -0.80 6.74
C PHE A 22 3.21 0.15 6.38
N PHE A 23 3.49 1.43 6.16
CA PHE A 23 2.45 2.40 5.81
C PHE A 23 1.85 2.15 4.43
N THR A 24 2.63 1.61 3.48
CA THR A 24 2.11 1.15 2.19
C THR A 24 1.08 0.04 2.36
N LEU A 25 1.43 -1.00 3.11
CA LEU A 25 0.51 -2.11 3.39
C LEU A 25 -0.70 -1.65 4.21
N PHE A 26 -0.50 -0.72 5.15
CA PHE A 26 -1.57 -0.15 5.95
C PHE A 26 -2.58 0.64 5.10
N GLY A 27 -2.11 1.50 4.20
CA GLY A 27 -2.97 2.24 3.26
C GLY A 27 -3.83 1.31 2.40
N MET A 28 -3.26 0.19 1.98
CA MET A 28 -3.95 -0.85 1.23
C MET A 28 -5.04 -1.55 2.05
N VAL A 29 -4.73 -1.97 3.29
CA VAL A 29 -5.69 -2.56 4.24
C VAL A 29 -6.88 -1.63 4.44
N LEU A 30 -6.61 -0.34 4.67
CA LEU A 30 -7.65 0.66 4.91
C LEU A 30 -8.66 0.72 3.76
N ILE A 31 -8.21 0.78 2.50
CA ILE A 31 -9.12 0.78 1.35
C ILE A 31 -9.93 -0.52 1.28
N LYS A 32 -9.28 -1.68 1.47
CA LYS A 32 -9.99 -2.97 1.38
C LYS A 32 -11.06 -3.10 2.47
N MET A 33 -10.76 -2.64 3.68
CA MET A 33 -11.72 -2.57 4.79
C MET A 33 -12.85 -1.58 4.52
N LEU A 34 -12.54 -0.40 3.96
CA LEU A 34 -13.55 0.59 3.55
C LEU A 34 -14.50 -0.01 2.51
N ARG A 35 -13.98 -0.63 1.44
CA ARG A 35 -14.78 -1.29 0.40
C ARG A 35 -15.63 -2.41 0.96
N TYR A 36 -15.07 -3.22 1.87
CA TYR A 36 -15.81 -4.26 2.56
C TYR A 36 -17.01 -3.69 3.32
N ASN A 37 -16.82 -2.62 4.08
CA ASN A 37 -17.88 -1.95 4.83
C ASN A 37 -18.96 -1.34 3.92
N ILE A 38 -18.57 -0.73 2.80
CA ILE A 38 -19.51 -0.20 1.79
C ILE A 38 -20.33 -1.35 1.18
N ARG A 39 -19.69 -2.45 0.78
CA ARG A 39 -20.35 -3.63 0.20
C ARG A 39 -21.30 -4.27 1.21
N LYS A 40 -20.87 -4.44 2.46
CA LYS A 40 -21.70 -4.96 3.57
C LYS A 40 -22.94 -4.12 3.78
N LYS A 41 -22.81 -2.79 3.76
CA LYS A 41 -23.96 -1.86 3.86
C LYS A 41 -24.92 -2.00 2.68
N LYS A 42 -24.39 -2.11 1.45
CA LYS A 42 -25.21 -2.27 0.23
C LYS A 42 -26.02 -3.58 0.24
N LEU A 43 -25.38 -4.70 0.60
CA LEU A 43 -26.01 -6.02 0.62
C LEU A 43 -27.04 -6.19 1.74
N ARG A 44 -26.86 -5.49 2.87
CA ARG A 44 -27.87 -5.44 3.94
C ARG A 44 -29.18 -4.77 3.49
N ASN A 45 -29.09 -3.85 2.53
CA ASN A 45 -30.23 -3.08 2.03
C ASN A 45 -30.88 -3.73 0.78
N GLN A 46 -30.43 -4.91 0.34
CA GLN A 46 -31.04 -5.65 -0.76
C GLN A 46 -32.09 -6.63 -0.22
N GLU A 47 -33.12 -6.91 -1.01
CA GLU A 47 -34.09 -7.98 -0.73
C GLU A 47 -33.80 -9.17 -1.66
N PRO A 48 -33.52 -10.38 -1.13
CA PRO A 48 -33.39 -10.72 0.29
C PRO A 48 -32.07 -10.21 0.92
N PRO A 49 -32.05 -9.90 2.23
CA PRO A 49 -30.87 -9.36 2.90
C PRO A 49 -29.76 -10.41 2.99
N VAL A 50 -28.61 -10.12 2.37
CA VAL A 50 -27.42 -10.99 2.43
C VAL A 50 -26.53 -10.56 3.58
N ILE A 51 -26.36 -11.44 4.57
CA ILE A 51 -25.46 -11.19 5.71
C ILE A 51 -24.03 -11.62 5.34
N LEU A 52 -23.17 -10.64 5.11
CA LEU A 52 -21.75 -10.89 4.88
C LEU A 52 -21.01 -11.01 6.21
N LYS A 53 -20.58 -12.23 6.56
CA LYS A 53 -19.68 -12.49 7.69
C LYS A 53 -18.24 -12.25 7.24
N PHE A 54 -17.46 -11.58 8.09
CA PHE A 54 -16.04 -11.38 7.79
C PHE A 54 -15.30 -12.69 8.05
N ASP A 55 -14.69 -13.23 7.01
CA ASP A 55 -13.80 -14.39 7.11
C ASP A 55 -12.37 -13.93 6.81
N LEU A 56 -11.53 -13.92 7.85
CA LEU A 56 -10.15 -13.47 7.75
C LEU A 56 -9.33 -14.33 6.79
N LYS A 57 -9.59 -15.64 6.73
CA LYS A 57 -8.82 -16.57 5.89
C LYS A 57 -9.12 -16.33 4.42
N HIS A 58 -10.40 -16.21 4.08
CA HIS A 58 -10.80 -15.86 2.70
C HIS A 58 -10.32 -14.47 2.32
N TRP A 59 -10.44 -13.50 3.23
CA TRP A 59 -9.91 -12.15 2.99
C TRP A 59 -8.41 -12.15 2.76
N LEU A 60 -7.63 -12.90 3.53
CA LEU A 60 -6.18 -13.00 3.32
C LEU A 60 -5.85 -13.64 1.97
N ASN A 61 -6.52 -14.74 1.60
CA ASN A 61 -6.29 -15.40 0.31
C ASN A 61 -6.59 -14.48 -0.89
N ASP A 62 -7.71 -13.77 -0.86
CA ASP A 62 -8.12 -12.86 -1.94
C ASP A 62 -7.19 -11.65 -2.08
N ASN A 63 -6.43 -11.33 -1.03
CA ASN A 63 -5.59 -10.15 -0.97
C ASN A 63 -4.09 -10.47 -0.98
N LEU A 64 -3.69 -11.72 -0.79
CA LEU A 64 -2.30 -12.14 -0.61
C LEU A 64 -1.41 -11.69 -1.77
N LEU A 65 -1.86 -11.90 -3.00
CA LEU A 65 -1.10 -11.51 -4.19
C LEU A 65 -0.90 -10.00 -4.23
N ASP A 66 -1.96 -9.23 -4.00
CA ASP A 66 -1.86 -7.77 -3.99
C ASP A 66 -0.93 -7.31 -2.86
N PHE A 67 -0.96 -7.95 -1.69
CA PHE A 67 -0.05 -7.67 -0.57
C PHE A 67 1.41 -7.94 -0.92
N VAL A 68 1.71 -9.07 -1.54
CA VAL A 68 3.07 -9.42 -1.99
C VAL A 68 3.55 -8.42 -3.04
N CYS A 69 2.70 -8.06 -4.00
CA CYS A 69 3.04 -7.06 -5.00
C CYS A 69 3.25 -5.67 -4.38
N ALA A 70 2.41 -5.25 -3.44
CA ALA A 70 2.56 -3.98 -2.73
C ALA A 70 3.84 -3.97 -1.88
N PHE A 71 4.18 -5.08 -1.23
CA PHE A 71 5.42 -5.26 -0.49
C PHE A 71 6.64 -5.08 -1.41
N VAL A 72 6.73 -5.87 -2.49
CA VAL A 72 7.86 -5.77 -3.44
C VAL A 72 7.94 -4.36 -4.06
N THR A 73 6.80 -3.80 -4.47
CA THR A 73 6.75 -2.45 -5.07
C THR A 73 7.19 -1.39 -4.07
N SER A 74 6.79 -1.49 -2.80
CA SER A 74 7.19 -0.53 -1.76
C SER A 74 8.70 -0.52 -1.54
N PHE A 75 9.36 -1.69 -1.59
CA PHE A 75 10.82 -1.79 -1.56
C PHE A 75 11.46 -1.13 -2.79
N LEU A 76 10.96 -1.39 -3.99
CA LEU A 76 11.50 -0.81 -5.22
C LEU A 76 11.33 0.72 -5.25
N VAL A 77 10.16 1.22 -4.87
CA VAL A 77 9.88 2.65 -4.83
C VAL A 77 10.74 3.34 -3.78
N TYR A 78 10.85 2.77 -2.57
CA TYR A 78 11.74 3.33 -1.55
C TYR A 78 13.21 3.28 -2.00
N ARG A 79 13.63 2.27 -2.75
CA ARG A 79 15.04 2.15 -3.17
C ARG A 79 15.43 3.06 -4.33
N PHE A 80 14.55 3.22 -5.31
CA PHE A 80 14.87 3.87 -6.59
C PHE A 80 14.20 5.22 -6.81
N LEU A 81 13.07 5.48 -6.13
CA LEU A 81 12.25 6.68 -6.32
C LEU A 81 12.17 7.56 -5.09
N HIS A 82 12.73 7.13 -3.94
CA HIS A 82 12.72 7.90 -2.70
C HIS A 82 13.33 9.29 -2.85
N ASP A 83 14.51 9.39 -3.47
CA ASP A 83 15.15 10.69 -3.72
C ASP A 83 14.29 11.61 -4.60
N THR A 84 13.53 11.04 -5.55
CA THR A 84 12.62 11.82 -6.40
C THR A 84 11.38 12.27 -5.63
N LEU A 85 10.84 11.42 -4.76
CA LEU A 85 9.71 11.74 -3.88
C LEU A 85 10.10 12.85 -2.88
N VAL A 86 11.29 12.75 -2.28
CA VAL A 86 11.83 13.76 -1.37
C VAL A 86 12.13 15.06 -2.12
N ALA A 87 12.72 14.99 -3.33
CA ALA A 87 13.01 16.17 -4.14
C ALA A 87 11.75 16.92 -4.61
N ALA A 88 10.67 16.22 -4.93
CA ALA A 88 9.39 16.84 -5.28
C ALA A 88 8.81 17.67 -4.12
N CYS A 89 9.16 17.32 -2.88
CA CYS A 89 8.63 17.93 -1.68
C CYS A 89 9.56 18.94 -1.00
N LYS A 90 10.68 19.31 -1.65
CA LYS A 90 11.46 20.51 -1.29
C LYS A 90 10.61 21.80 -1.27
N TYR A 91 9.41 21.77 -1.86
CA TYR A 91 8.44 22.86 -1.90
C TYR A 91 7.34 22.78 -0.83
N PHE A 92 7.21 21.66 -0.13
CA PHE A 92 6.30 21.51 1.00
C PHE A 92 7.08 21.70 2.30
N ALA A 93 6.41 22.22 3.34
CA ALA A 93 7.05 22.69 4.57
C ALA A 93 7.98 21.65 5.23
N THR A 94 8.87 22.11 6.11
CA THR A 94 9.87 21.35 6.89
C THR A 94 9.22 20.29 7.80
N ILE A 95 8.70 19.23 7.21
CA ILE A 95 8.20 18.06 7.90
C ILE A 95 9.39 17.12 8.15
N PRO A 96 9.48 16.46 9.32
CA PRO A 96 10.50 15.45 9.57
C PRO A 96 10.46 14.36 8.50
N GLN A 97 11.61 14.02 7.92
CA GLN A 97 11.75 13.08 6.81
C GLN A 97 11.08 11.71 7.07
N PHE A 98 11.03 11.27 8.33
CA PHE A 98 10.33 10.05 8.73
C PHE A 98 8.82 10.12 8.50
N ASN A 99 8.18 11.26 8.81
CA ASN A 99 6.75 11.45 8.64
C ASN A 99 6.37 11.52 7.15
N ASP A 100 7.24 12.13 6.34
CA ASP A 100 7.10 12.17 4.89
C ASP A 100 7.19 10.77 4.29
N ASP A 101 8.17 9.95 4.70
CA ASP A 101 8.31 8.56 4.27
C ASP A 101 7.05 7.73 4.60
N MET A 102 6.48 7.91 5.79
CA MET A 102 5.22 7.25 6.18
C MET A 102 4.05 7.70 5.31
N PHE A 103 3.93 9.00 5.04
CA PHE A 103 2.87 9.55 4.20
C PHE A 103 2.98 9.08 2.75
N TYR A 104 4.19 9.04 2.18
CA TYR A 104 4.41 8.50 0.83
C TYR A 104 4.18 7.01 0.75
N GLY A 105 4.58 6.24 1.77
CA GLY A 105 4.23 4.83 1.86
C GLY A 105 2.71 4.67 1.79
N LEU A 106 1.97 5.41 2.61
CA LEU A 106 0.51 5.37 2.62
C LEU A 106 -0.09 5.76 1.27
N LEU A 107 0.34 6.87 0.66
CA LEU A 107 -0.10 7.29 -0.68
C LEU A 107 0.19 6.25 -1.75
N LEU A 108 1.38 5.65 -1.73
CA LEU A 108 1.75 4.57 -2.65
C LEU A 108 0.80 3.39 -2.49
N GLY A 109 0.47 3.01 -1.25
CA GLY A 109 -0.49 1.94 -0.96
C GLY A 109 -1.88 2.26 -1.53
N LEU A 110 -2.34 3.50 -1.40
CA LEU A 110 -3.61 3.96 -1.96
C LEU A 110 -3.60 3.91 -3.50
N CYS A 111 -2.54 4.39 -4.13
CA CYS A 111 -2.36 4.39 -5.58
C CYS A 111 -2.25 2.97 -6.13
N PHE A 112 -1.50 2.09 -5.47
CA PHE A 112 -1.34 0.70 -5.85
C PHE A 112 -2.68 -0.03 -5.83
N GLN A 113 -3.49 0.19 -4.79
CA GLN A 113 -4.84 -0.38 -4.70
C GLN A 113 -5.77 0.14 -5.82
N TYR A 114 -5.63 1.40 -6.23
CA TYR A 114 -6.37 1.95 -7.37
C TYR A 114 -5.93 1.31 -8.69
N ILE A 115 -4.62 1.22 -8.93
CA ILE A 115 -4.04 0.66 -10.15
C ILE A 115 -4.30 -0.85 -10.26
N SER A 116 -4.05 -1.63 -9.21
CA SER A 116 -4.33 -3.07 -9.18
C SER A 116 -5.81 -3.34 -9.50
N HIS A 117 -6.72 -2.57 -8.89
CA HIS A 117 -8.15 -2.69 -9.20
C HIS A 117 -8.48 -2.36 -10.66
N LYS A 118 -7.87 -1.31 -11.22
CA LYS A 118 -8.09 -0.92 -12.62
C LYS A 118 -7.53 -1.96 -13.59
N ILE A 119 -6.37 -2.52 -13.30
CA ILE A 119 -5.73 -3.57 -14.11
C ILE A 119 -6.54 -4.86 -14.03
N MET A 120 -6.94 -5.30 -12.84
CA MET A 120 -7.76 -6.51 -12.66
C MET A 120 -9.11 -6.40 -13.36
N ASN A 121 -9.83 -5.27 -13.24
CA ASN A 121 -11.10 -5.08 -13.93
C ASN A 121 -10.95 -4.97 -15.46
N LYS A 122 -9.75 -4.65 -15.95
CA LYS A 122 -9.44 -4.59 -17.39
C LYS A 122 -8.95 -5.94 -17.91
N LEU A 123 -8.36 -6.77 -17.04
CA LEU A 123 -7.92 -8.14 -17.31
C LEU A 123 -9.03 -9.19 -17.17
N THR A 124 -10.16 -8.85 -16.53
CA THR A 124 -11.43 -9.57 -16.74
C THR A 124 -11.95 -9.31 -18.16
N ILE A 125 -11.20 -9.83 -19.13
CA ILE A 125 -11.69 -10.14 -20.47
C ILE A 125 -12.31 -11.54 -20.33
N VAL A 126 -13.63 -11.57 -20.49
CA VAL A 126 -14.54 -12.69 -20.81
C VAL A 126 -13.98 -14.10 -20.64
#